data_AF-A0A956UFW2-F1
#
_entry.id   AF-A0A956UFW2-F1
#
_cell.length_a   1.000
_cell.length_b   1.000
_cell.length_c   1.000
_cell.angle_alpha   90.00
_cell.angle_beta   90.00
_cell.angle_gamma   90.00
#
_symmetry.space_group_name_H-M   'P 1'
#
loop_
_entity.id
_entity.type
_entity.pdbx_description
1 polymer ?
#
loop_
_entity_poly.entity_id
_entity_poly.type
_entity_poly.pdbx_seq_one_letter_code
_entity_poly.pdbx_strand_id
1 'polypeptide(L)'
;TFDYFVEVLKHVDENSAHTTDGTSSEDDNVLVIGVEGDRNAVGYFGLAYYAEAGQELNAVEIDGGEGCVKPSAETAQSGAYSPYSRPLFIYTDGGILESKPEVVAFIDYYFELLEEIVPETGYATMNSEQKAEQYAKLEPFLP
;
A
#
# COMPACT_ATOMS: atom_id res chain seq x y z
N THR A 1 -1.47 -8.30 3.72
CA THR A 1 -2.68 -7.61 3.23
C THR A 1 -3.89 -7.91 4.09
N PHE A 2 -4.14 -9.18 4.44
CA PHE A 2 -5.22 -9.62 5.32
C PHE A 2 -5.37 -8.81 6.63
N ASP A 3 -4.29 -8.68 7.41
CA ASP A 3 -4.36 -8.02 8.73
C ASP A 3 -4.93 -6.60 8.64
N TYR A 4 -4.48 -5.83 7.64
CA TYR A 4 -4.96 -4.46 7.44
C TYR A 4 -6.41 -4.41 6.97
N PHE A 5 -6.81 -5.32 6.09
CA PHE A 5 -8.20 -5.42 5.66
C PHE A 5 -9.14 -5.69 6.85
N VAL A 6 -8.75 -6.63 7.72
CA VAL A 6 -9.52 -6.97 8.92
C VAL A 6 -9.49 -5.84 9.95
N GLU A 7 -8.34 -5.19 10.14
CA GLU A 7 -8.20 -4.03 11.02
C GLU A 7 -9.15 -2.91 10.60
N VAL A 8 -9.14 -2.56 9.32
CA VAL A 8 -10.03 -1.54 8.75
C VAL A 8 -11.50 -1.90 8.96
N LEU A 9 -11.91 -3.15 8.68
CA LEU A 9 -13.28 -3.60 8.93
C LEU A 9 -13.69 -3.43 10.40
N LYS A 10 -12.79 -3.76 11.33
CA LYS A 10 -13.05 -3.61 12.78
C LYS A 10 -13.15 -2.16 13.25
N HIS A 11 -12.52 -1.22 12.54
CA HIS A 11 -12.70 0.20 12.82
C HIS A 11 -14.07 0.72 12.37
N VAL A 12 -14.68 0.08 11.36
CA VAL A 12 -16.06 0.38 10.92
C VAL A 12 -17.08 -0.27 11.85
N ASP A 13 -16.88 -1.54 12.19
CA ASP A 13 -17.70 -2.29 13.15
C ASP A 13 -16.82 -3.27 13.92
N GLU A 14 -16.68 -3.05 15.23
CA GLU A 14 -15.84 -3.88 16.11
C GLU A 14 -16.25 -5.37 16.15
N ASN A 15 -17.51 -5.67 15.81
CA ASN A 15 -18.03 -7.04 15.76
C ASN A 15 -17.83 -7.72 14.40
N SER A 16 -17.29 -7.00 13.41
CA SER A 16 -17.00 -7.55 12.09
C SER A 16 -15.92 -8.63 12.17
N ALA A 17 -16.17 -9.72 11.45
CA ALA A 17 -15.24 -10.84 11.31
C ALA A 17 -15.07 -11.16 9.84
N HIS A 18 -13.85 -11.54 9.46
CA HIS A 18 -13.60 -12.11 8.15
C HIS A 18 -14.27 -13.50 8.08
N THR A 19 -14.86 -13.82 6.93
CA THR A 19 -15.44 -15.15 6.75
C THR A 19 -14.37 -16.25 6.73
N THR A 20 -14.75 -17.47 7.07
CA THR A 20 -13.83 -18.64 7.02
C THR A 20 -14.08 -19.54 5.81
N ASP A 21 -15.13 -19.25 5.02
CA ASP A 21 -15.54 -20.02 3.84
C ASP A 21 -14.99 -19.46 2.52
N GLY A 22 -13.84 -18.78 2.57
CA GLY A 22 -13.12 -18.26 1.41
C GLY A 22 -11.87 -19.08 1.06
N THR A 23 -11.32 -18.83 -0.14
CA THR A 23 -9.98 -19.33 -0.51
C THR A 23 -8.94 -18.29 -0.12
N SER A 24 -8.00 -18.67 0.74
CA SER A 24 -6.86 -17.83 1.10
C SER A 24 -5.62 -18.24 0.29
N SER A 25 -4.88 -17.26 -0.20
CA SER A 25 -3.61 -17.44 -0.89
C SER A 25 -2.69 -16.27 -0.53
N GLU A 26 -1.40 -16.55 -0.37
CA GLU A 26 -0.34 -15.53 -0.29
C GLU A 26 0.15 -15.10 -1.69
N ASP A 27 -0.22 -15.86 -2.73
CA ASP A 27 -0.02 -15.49 -4.13
C ASP A 27 -1.28 -14.77 -4.62
N ASP A 28 -1.18 -13.46 -4.80
CA ASP A 28 -2.28 -12.60 -5.24
C ASP A 28 -2.72 -12.94 -6.68
N ASN A 29 -1.85 -13.51 -7.54
CA ASN A 29 -2.27 -13.94 -8.89
C ASN A 29 -3.28 -15.09 -8.83
N VAL A 30 -3.16 -15.98 -7.84
CA VAL A 30 -4.15 -17.04 -7.60
C VAL A 30 -5.50 -16.43 -7.19
N LEU A 31 -5.49 -15.32 -6.45
CA LEU A 31 -6.71 -14.60 -6.06
C LEU A 31 -7.36 -13.91 -7.28
N VAL A 32 -6.56 -13.29 -8.15
CA VAL A 32 -7.04 -12.70 -9.42
C VAL A 32 -7.76 -13.76 -10.26
N ILE A 33 -7.09 -14.89 -10.54
CA ILE A 33 -7.68 -16.01 -11.30
C ILE A 33 -8.96 -16.54 -10.64
N GLY A 34 -8.97 -16.61 -9.30
CA GLY A 34 -10.14 -17.04 -8.53
C GLY A 34 -11.33 -16.10 -8.71
N VAL A 35 -11.11 -14.79 -8.67
CA VAL A 35 -12.16 -13.78 -8.86
C VAL A 35 -12.64 -13.73 -10.31
N GLU A 36 -11.74 -13.81 -11.29
CA GLU A 36 -12.08 -13.86 -12.72
C GLU A 36 -12.91 -15.09 -13.08
N GLY A 37 -12.61 -16.23 -12.45
CA GLY A 37 -13.24 -17.52 -12.73
C GLY A 37 -14.67 -17.69 -12.19
N ASP A 38 -15.10 -16.87 -11.23
CA ASP A 38 -16.43 -16.93 -10.63
C ASP A 38 -17.11 -15.56 -10.63
N ARG A 39 -18.21 -15.47 -11.38
CA ARG A 39 -19.03 -14.26 -11.54
C ARG A 39 -19.49 -13.64 -10.20
N ASN A 40 -19.62 -14.43 -9.14
CA ASN A 40 -20.11 -13.95 -7.84
C ASN A 40 -18.98 -13.80 -6.80
N ALA A 41 -17.72 -14.02 -7.18
CA ALA A 41 -16.61 -13.90 -6.25
C ALA A 41 -16.32 -12.43 -5.90
N VAL A 42 -15.79 -12.24 -4.69
CA VAL A 42 -15.20 -11.00 -4.21
C VAL A 42 -13.86 -11.34 -3.58
N GLY A 43 -12.87 -10.48 -3.79
CA GLY A 43 -11.53 -10.63 -3.24
C GLY A 43 -10.92 -9.28 -2.90
N TYR A 44 -9.83 -9.32 -2.16
CA TYR A 44 -9.00 -8.15 -1.87
C TYR A 44 -7.53 -8.55 -2.06
N PHE A 45 -6.75 -7.68 -2.69
CA PHE A 45 -5.32 -7.86 -2.97
C PHE A 45 -4.69 -6.50 -3.29
N GLY A 46 -3.38 -6.47 -3.50
CA GLY A 46 -2.66 -5.23 -3.84
C GLY A 46 -3.15 -4.59 -5.14
N LEU A 47 -3.15 -3.25 -5.18
CA LEU A 47 -3.59 -2.47 -6.35
C LEU A 47 -2.84 -2.83 -7.64
N ALA A 48 -1.56 -3.21 -7.53
CA ALA A 48 -0.72 -3.64 -8.65
C ALA A 48 -1.36 -4.78 -9.46
N TYR A 49 -1.87 -5.81 -8.78
CA TYR A 49 -2.49 -6.97 -9.42
C TYR A 49 -3.79 -6.62 -10.15
N TYR A 50 -4.57 -5.68 -9.60
CA TYR A 50 -5.75 -5.14 -10.29
C TYR A 50 -5.34 -4.35 -11.55
N ALA A 51 -4.27 -3.56 -11.48
CA ALA A 51 -3.77 -2.81 -12.63
C ALA A 51 -3.24 -3.73 -13.75
N GLU A 52 -2.61 -4.85 -13.37
CA GLU A 52 -2.11 -5.87 -14.31
C GLU A 52 -3.24 -6.70 -14.95
N ALA A 53 -4.30 -7.03 -14.20
CA ALA A 53 -5.46 -7.76 -14.70
C ALA A 53 -6.32 -6.97 -15.72
N GLY A 54 -6.08 -5.66 -15.86
CA GLY A 54 -6.69 -4.84 -16.89
C GLY A 54 -8.23 -4.72 -16.76
N GLN A 55 -8.96 -5.28 -17.72
CA GLN A 55 -10.44 -5.21 -17.76
C GLN A 55 -11.14 -6.48 -17.27
N GLU A 56 -10.38 -7.47 -16.81
CA GLU A 56 -10.94 -8.76 -16.36
C GLU A 56 -11.61 -8.63 -14.97
N LEU A 57 -11.20 -7.61 -14.20
CA LEU A 57 -11.70 -7.32 -12.87
C LEU A 57 -12.47 -6.00 -12.80
N ASN A 58 -13.44 -5.95 -11.89
CA ASN A 58 -14.11 -4.70 -11.52
C ASN A 58 -13.70 -4.30 -10.11
N ALA A 59 -13.12 -3.10 -9.97
CA ALA A 59 -12.84 -2.54 -8.66
C ALA A 59 -14.10 -2.00 -7.98
N VAL A 60 -14.24 -2.30 -6.69
CA VAL A 60 -15.27 -1.71 -5.82
C VAL A 60 -14.82 -0.31 -5.41
N GLU A 61 -15.72 0.67 -5.53
CA GLU A 61 -15.49 2.01 -4.99
C GLU A 61 -15.78 2.02 -3.49
N ILE A 62 -14.98 2.74 -2.71
CA ILE A 62 -15.06 2.75 -1.25
C ILE A 62 -15.46 4.15 -0.80
N ASP A 63 -16.44 4.22 0.09
CA ASP A 63 -16.85 5.46 0.75
C ASP A 63 -16.17 5.58 2.12
N GLY A 64 -15.21 6.51 2.20
CA GLY A 64 -14.50 6.86 3.44
C GLY A 64 -15.17 7.97 4.25
N GLY A 65 -16.38 8.41 3.87
CA GLY A 65 -17.13 9.50 4.52
C GLY A 65 -17.36 10.73 3.63
N GLU A 66 -16.69 10.81 2.47
CA GLU A 66 -16.82 11.91 1.51
C GLU A 66 -17.38 11.45 0.15
N GLY A 67 -17.93 10.24 0.09
CA GLY A 67 -18.45 9.61 -1.12
C GLY A 67 -17.53 8.51 -1.66
N CYS A 68 -18.05 7.76 -2.63
CA CYS A 68 -17.34 6.64 -3.23
C CYS A 68 -16.14 7.09 -4.07
N VAL A 69 -14.98 6.52 -3.78
CA VAL A 69 -13.73 6.73 -4.52
C VAL A 69 -13.29 5.43 -5.17
N LYS A 70 -12.94 5.48 -6.46
CA LYS A 70 -12.37 4.35 -7.19
C LYS A 70 -10.86 4.20 -6.87
N PRO A 71 -10.32 2.97 -6.77
CA PRO A 71 -8.89 2.82 -6.57
C PRO A 71 -8.10 3.17 -7.83
N SER A 72 -7.02 3.92 -7.65
CA SER A 72 -6.00 4.24 -8.64
C SER A 72 -4.69 4.57 -7.93
N ALA A 73 -3.57 4.65 -8.67
CA ALA A 73 -2.30 5.09 -8.09
C ALA A 73 -2.42 6.50 -7.49
N GLU A 74 -3.21 7.38 -8.11
CA GLU A 74 -3.47 8.74 -7.64
C GLU A 74 -4.31 8.76 -6.35
N THR A 75 -5.40 7.99 -6.29
CA THR A 75 -6.26 7.95 -5.09
C THR A 75 -5.60 7.20 -3.93
N ALA A 76 -4.67 6.28 -4.23
CA ALA A 76 -3.81 5.64 -3.24
C ALA A 76 -2.72 6.60 -2.71
N GLN A 77 -2.03 7.33 -3.59
CA GLN A 77 -0.98 8.30 -3.21
C GLN A 77 -1.53 9.44 -2.34
N SER A 78 -2.67 9.98 -2.72
CA SER A 78 -3.33 11.09 -2.02
C SER A 78 -4.03 10.65 -0.73
N GLY A 79 -4.25 9.35 -0.54
CA GLY A 79 -5.04 8.80 0.56
C GLY A 79 -6.56 8.95 0.38
N ALA A 80 -7.03 9.42 -0.78
CA ALA A 80 -8.45 9.56 -1.08
C ALA A 80 -9.20 8.21 -1.13
N TYR A 81 -8.52 7.13 -1.54
CA TYR A 81 -9.08 5.77 -1.47
C TYR A 81 -8.95 5.21 -0.04
N SER A 82 -9.62 5.88 0.89
CA SER A 82 -9.64 5.55 2.32
C SER A 82 -10.83 4.63 2.62
N PRO A 83 -10.71 3.68 3.57
CA PRO A 83 -9.55 3.38 4.43
C PRO A 83 -8.57 2.33 3.86
N TYR A 84 -8.70 1.89 2.61
CA TYR A 84 -7.86 0.80 2.07
C TYR A 84 -6.54 1.26 1.40
N SER A 85 -6.19 2.53 1.55
CA SER A 85 -4.87 3.07 1.19
C SER A 85 -4.03 3.27 2.44
N ARG A 86 -2.81 2.70 2.45
CA ARG A 86 -1.89 2.84 3.59
C ARG A 86 -0.48 3.25 3.16
N PRO A 87 0.14 4.20 3.89
CA PRO A 87 1.56 4.47 3.73
C PRO A 87 2.41 3.27 4.18
N LEU A 88 3.54 3.06 3.52
CA LEU A 88 4.59 2.14 3.96
C LEU A 88 5.70 2.94 4.62
N PHE A 89 6.14 2.49 5.78
CA PHE A 89 7.14 3.18 6.58
C PHE A 89 8.39 2.32 6.75
N ILE A 90 9.55 2.98 6.67
CA ILE A 90 10.81 2.46 7.21
C ILE A 90 11.00 3.10 8.58
N TYR A 91 11.25 2.28 9.59
CA TYR A 91 11.46 2.75 10.96
C TYR A 91 12.93 2.62 11.33
N THR A 92 13.46 3.67 11.95
CA THR A 92 14.77 3.72 12.58
C THR A 92 14.70 4.60 13.82
N ASP A 93 15.69 4.47 14.70
CA ASP A 93 15.87 5.36 15.84
C ASP A 93 17.02 6.34 15.56
N GLY A 94 16.98 7.51 16.21
CA GLY A 94 18.02 8.53 16.06
C GLY A 94 19.40 8.06 16.50
N GLY A 95 19.50 7.28 17.58
CA GLY A 95 20.77 6.74 18.05
C GLY A 95 21.43 5.79 17.05
N ILE A 96 20.65 4.99 16.32
CA ILE A 96 21.13 4.17 15.21
C ILE A 96 21.62 5.04 14.06
N LEU A 97 20.91 6.11 13.69
CA LEU A 97 21.35 7.03 12.64
C LEU A 97 22.66 7.74 13.01
N GLU A 98 22.83 8.11 14.29
CA GLU A 98 24.08 8.72 14.78
C GLU A 98 25.26 7.76 14.82
N SER A 99 25.02 6.49 15.19
CA SER A 99 26.08 5.53 15.46
C SER A 99 26.43 4.61 14.29
N LYS A 100 25.56 4.51 13.27
CA LYS A 100 25.71 3.57 12.14
C LYS A 100 25.58 4.29 10.79
N PRO A 101 26.70 4.80 10.23
CA PRO A 101 26.68 5.49 8.94
C PRO A 101 26.19 4.58 7.79
N GLU A 102 26.35 3.26 7.90
CA GLU A 102 25.83 2.31 6.91
C GLU A 102 24.29 2.29 6.81
N VAL A 103 23.59 2.60 7.92
CA VAL A 103 22.12 2.69 7.91
C VAL A 103 21.69 3.97 7.23
N VAL A 104 22.36 5.09 7.53
CA VAL A 104 22.12 6.38 6.86
C VAL A 104 22.34 6.23 5.36
N ALA A 105 23.47 5.65 4.94
CA ALA A 105 23.80 5.45 3.53
C ALA A 105 22.77 4.55 2.81
N PHE A 106 22.24 3.53 3.48
CA PHE A 106 21.19 2.69 2.89
C PHE A 106 19.88 3.46 2.69
N ILE A 107 19.46 4.26 3.68
CA ILE A 107 18.22 5.05 3.57
C ILE A 107 18.39 6.16 2.51
N ASP A 108 19.56 6.78 2.44
CA ASP A 108 19.90 7.77 1.41
C ASP A 108 19.79 7.16 0.00
N TYR A 109 20.47 6.02 -0.22
CA TYR A 109 20.38 5.26 -1.46
C TYR A 109 18.95 4.80 -1.79
N TYR A 110 18.16 4.44 -0.77
CA TYR A 110 16.74 4.13 -0.95
C TYR A 110 15.98 5.33 -1.53
N PHE A 111 16.21 6.55 -1.02
CA PHE A 111 15.59 7.77 -1.55
C PHE A 111 16.03 8.13 -2.97
N GLU A 112 17.28 7.84 -3.34
CA GLU A 112 17.78 8.01 -4.70
C GLU A 112 17.01 7.14 -5.71
N LEU A 113 16.69 5.89 -5.32
CA LEU A 113 16.07 4.91 -6.19
C LEU A 113 14.54 4.88 -6.19
N LEU A 114 13.90 5.60 -5.26
CA LEU A 114 12.43 5.57 -5.09
C LEU A 114 11.66 5.80 -6.40
N GLU A 115 12.11 6.76 -7.20
CA GLU A 115 11.41 7.14 -8.44
C GLU A 115 11.59 6.11 -9.57
N GLU A 116 12.64 5.30 -9.51
CA GLU A 116 12.92 4.24 -10.48
C GLU A 116 12.23 2.93 -10.10
N ILE A 117 12.38 2.50 -8.85
CA ILE A 117 11.95 1.15 -8.42
C ILE A 117 10.47 1.10 -8.06
N VAL A 118 9.91 2.12 -7.41
CA VAL A 118 8.53 2.06 -6.94
C VAL A 118 7.52 1.85 -8.08
N PRO A 119 7.65 2.52 -9.24
CA PRO A 119 6.77 2.26 -10.38
C PRO A 119 6.80 0.81 -10.87
N GLU A 120 7.94 0.11 -10.79
CA GLU A 120 8.07 -1.29 -11.22
C GLU A 120 7.38 -2.27 -10.26
N THR A 121 7.13 -1.84 -9.02
CA THR A 121 6.50 -2.66 -7.98
C THR A 121 4.97 -2.51 -7.90
N GLY A 122 4.40 -1.57 -8.66
CA GLY A 122 2.96 -1.28 -8.66
C GLY A 122 2.45 -0.55 -7.40
N TYR A 123 3.34 -0.01 -6.57
CA TYR A 123 3.00 0.89 -5.48
C TYR A 123 2.89 2.34 -5.96
N ALA A 124 2.14 3.17 -5.23
CA ALA A 124 2.10 4.60 -5.46
C ALA A 124 3.36 5.26 -4.85
N THR A 125 4.18 5.90 -5.68
CA THR A 125 5.38 6.64 -5.24
C THR A 125 4.99 7.85 -4.40
N MET A 126 5.85 8.26 -3.46
CA MET A 126 5.70 9.55 -2.78
C MET A 126 5.75 10.71 -3.78
N ASN A 127 4.97 11.76 -3.56
CA ASN A 127 5.13 13.00 -4.31
C ASN A 127 6.38 13.77 -3.84
N SER A 128 6.79 14.80 -4.59
CA SER A 128 8.01 15.56 -4.28
C SER A 128 8.00 16.24 -2.91
N GLU A 129 6.83 16.66 -2.42
CA GLU A 129 6.68 17.28 -1.10
C GLU A 129 6.85 16.25 0.02
N GLN A 130 6.18 15.10 -0.09
CA GLN A 130 6.33 13.97 0.84
C GLN A 130 7.79 13.49 0.89
N LYS A 131 8.43 13.33 -0.29
CA LYS A 131 9.83 12.93 -0.39
C LYS A 131 10.75 13.92 0.33
N ALA A 132 10.58 15.23 0.07
CA ALA A 132 11.38 16.26 0.71
C ALA A 132 11.18 16.28 2.24
N GLU A 133 9.94 16.16 2.71
CA GLU A 133 9.63 16.11 4.15
C GLU A 133 10.28 14.91 4.84
N GLN A 134 10.25 13.72 4.22
CA GLN A 134 10.89 12.53 4.79
C GLN A 134 12.41 12.58 4.69
N TYR A 135 12.96 13.09 3.59
CA TYR A 135 14.41 13.21 3.40
C TYR A 135 15.04 14.21 4.38
N ALA A 136 14.36 15.32 4.69
CA ALA A 136 14.80 16.29 5.70
C ALA A 136 15.00 15.68 7.10
N LYS A 137 14.36 14.53 7.40
CA LYS A 137 14.58 13.79 8.66
C LYS A 137 15.91 13.02 8.67
N LEU A 138 16.44 12.68 7.50
CA LEU A 138 17.73 12.00 7.32
C LEU A 138 18.90 12.98 7.20
N GLU A 139 18.67 14.17 6.61
CA GLU A 139 19.70 15.19 6.34
C GLU A 139 20.67 15.47 7.51
N PRO A 140 20.23 15.57 8.79
CA PRO A 140 21.14 15.83 9.91
C PRO A 140 22.19 14.74 10.16
N PHE A 141 22.00 13.55 9.59
CA PHE A 141 22.86 12.37 9.78
C PHE A 141 23.73 12.06 8.55
N LEU A 142 23.51 12.76 7.43
CA LEU A 142 24.33 12.62 6.22
C LEU A 142 25.77 13.12 6.46
N PRO A 143 26.78 12.54 5.78
CA PRO A 143 28.19 12.88 5.96
C PRO A 143 28.58 14.31 5.51
#